data_AF-A0AAD5X7U4-F1
#
_entry.id   AF-A0AAD5X7U4-F1
#
_cell.length_a   1.000
_cell.length_b   1.000
_cell.length_c   1.000
_cell.angle_alpha   90.00
_cell.angle_beta   90.00
_cell.angle_gamma   90.00
#
_symmetry.space_group_name_H-M   'P 1'
#
loop_
_entity.id
_entity.type
_entity.pdbx_description
1 polymer ?
#
loop_
_entity_poly.entity_id
_entity_poly.type
_entity_poly.pdbx_seq_one_letter_code
_entity_poly.pdbx_strand_id
1 'polypeptide(L)'
;MLSANMAISDTVQDQGAAAEEVRPGLICGICLEIPFPPEESACCGHVFCRGCVKTLRGERERARCPYCRAAPFDTHASKALARLLADTTAACGTCGAVVATADRLSHRRSDCAGGAAGDVAVLCPNPACAFVAAAADDAAIPTAMLDHLLRVHTADVLVAATALYVSRRVPASSKDADADADADADADADAAAAAADPCRPRRNAKGNVARLGETGRFYCSQPLPPSHSARNCCNGFCGPTNGHNCHDCRALDLAVKRLPAAFVLNDSGFACRIDPRSENNLYYCGRKISWASPNYCSYESGYQCNACNFTSNEPILRSQSLVNTINNQDRELNDSENDDSDAAGF
;
A
#
# COMPACT_ATOMS: atom_id res chain seq x y z
N MET A 1 -53.87 -47.09 -26.19
CA MET A 1 -53.06 -47.15 -24.95
C MET A 1 -51.77 -46.41 -25.23
N LEU A 2 -51.72 -45.15 -24.81
CA LEU A 2 -50.66 -44.20 -25.11
C LEU A 2 -49.43 -44.47 -24.24
N SER A 3 -48.27 -44.61 -24.86
CA SER A 3 -46.96 -44.69 -24.20
C SER A 3 -46.46 -43.27 -23.95
N ALA A 4 -46.08 -42.97 -22.70
CA ALA A 4 -45.45 -41.71 -22.33
C ALA A 4 -44.01 -41.98 -21.87
N ASN A 5 -43.05 -41.53 -22.68
CA ASN A 5 -41.65 -41.37 -22.33
C ASN A 5 -41.50 -40.07 -21.52
N MET A 6 -41.00 -40.14 -20.29
CA MET A 6 -40.44 -38.98 -19.57
C MET A 6 -38.92 -39.07 -19.63
N ALA A 7 -38.33 -38.24 -20.50
CA ALA A 7 -36.91 -37.90 -20.42
C ALA A 7 -36.76 -36.79 -19.36
N ILE A 8 -35.96 -37.06 -18.34
CA ILE A 8 -35.49 -36.05 -17.38
C ILE A 8 -34.13 -35.61 -17.91
N SER A 9 -34.08 -34.39 -18.45
CA SER A 9 -32.84 -33.78 -18.94
C SER A 9 -32.01 -33.25 -17.79
N ASP A 10 -30.76 -33.71 -17.74
CA ASP A 10 -29.63 -33.12 -17.05
C ASP A 10 -29.38 -31.68 -17.54
N THR A 11 -29.49 -30.70 -16.65
CA THR A 11 -28.73 -29.45 -16.71
C THR A 11 -28.63 -28.84 -15.32
N VAL A 12 -27.62 -29.26 -14.55
CA VAL A 12 -27.04 -28.44 -13.48
C VAL A 12 -25.70 -27.97 -14.01
N GLN A 13 -25.65 -26.71 -14.46
CA GLN A 13 -24.40 -26.04 -14.76
C GLN A 13 -23.71 -25.74 -13.43
N ASP A 14 -22.74 -26.58 -13.10
CA ASP A 14 -21.76 -26.39 -12.04
C ASP A 14 -20.90 -25.17 -12.38
N GLN A 15 -21.29 -24.01 -11.87
CA GLN A 15 -20.42 -22.84 -11.79
C GLN A 15 -19.47 -23.06 -10.60
N GLY A 16 -18.41 -23.83 -10.85
CA GLY A 16 -17.26 -23.93 -9.97
C GLY A 16 -16.56 -22.57 -9.89
N ALA A 17 -17.04 -21.71 -9.00
CA ALA A 17 -16.23 -20.64 -8.44
C ALA A 17 -15.04 -21.33 -7.75
N ALA A 18 -13.87 -21.27 -8.38
CA ALA A 18 -12.63 -21.74 -7.79
C ALA A 18 -12.45 -21.02 -6.44
N ALA A 19 -12.78 -21.72 -5.34
CA ALA A 19 -12.35 -21.34 -4.02
C ALA A 19 -10.82 -21.40 -4.06
N GLU A 20 -10.19 -20.24 -4.27
CA GLU A 20 -8.75 -20.08 -4.21
C GLU A 20 -8.30 -20.59 -2.83
N GLU A 21 -7.67 -21.76 -2.80
CA GLU A 21 -7.20 -22.37 -1.56
C GLU A 21 -6.20 -21.41 -0.90
N VAL A 22 -6.62 -20.83 0.23
CA VAL A 22 -5.77 -19.96 1.04
C VAL A 22 -4.52 -20.73 1.41
N ARG A 23 -3.35 -20.23 0.97
CA ARG A 23 -2.07 -20.89 1.24
C ARG A 23 -1.95 -21.19 2.74
N PRO A 24 -1.66 -22.43 3.16
CA PRO A 24 -1.70 -22.85 4.57
C PRO A 24 -0.74 -22.05 5.49
N GLY A 25 0.25 -21.35 4.93
CA GLY A 25 1.13 -20.43 5.67
C GLY A 25 0.53 -19.05 6.00
N LEU A 26 -0.69 -18.75 5.55
CA LEU A 26 -1.35 -17.46 5.72
C LEU A 26 -2.55 -17.52 6.68
N ILE A 27 -2.61 -18.53 7.55
CA ILE A 27 -3.67 -18.68 8.56
C ILE A 27 -3.11 -18.26 9.93
N CYS A 28 -3.91 -17.51 10.70
CA CYS A 28 -3.56 -17.11 12.06
C CYS A 28 -3.44 -18.34 12.97
N GLY A 29 -2.27 -18.58 13.56
CA GLY A 29 -2.08 -19.72 14.47
C GLY A 29 -2.81 -19.68 15.81
N ILE A 30 -3.59 -18.63 16.08
CA ILE A 30 -4.37 -18.49 17.31
C ILE A 30 -5.85 -18.78 17.05
N CYS A 31 -6.45 -18.11 16.06
CA CYS A 31 -7.88 -18.28 15.75
C CYS A 31 -8.15 -19.21 14.57
N LEU A 32 -7.10 -19.69 13.87
CA LEU A 32 -7.19 -20.56 12.70
C LEU A 32 -7.99 -19.95 11.53
N GLU A 33 -8.07 -18.62 11.48
CA GLU A 33 -8.74 -17.84 10.43
C GLU A 33 -7.73 -17.01 9.63
N ILE A 34 -8.16 -16.49 8.48
CA ILE A 34 -7.39 -15.51 7.71
C ILE A 34 -7.08 -14.30 8.61
N PRO A 35 -5.79 -13.94 8.79
CA PRO A 35 -5.35 -12.97 9.78
C PRO A 35 -5.78 -11.55 9.40
N PHE A 36 -6.46 -10.87 10.33
CA PHE A 36 -6.94 -9.50 10.09
C PHE A 36 -6.97 -8.60 11.34
N PRO A 37 -6.34 -7.42 11.28
CA PRO A 37 -5.18 -7.09 10.43
C PRO A 37 -4.02 -8.08 10.67
N PRO A 38 -3.23 -8.44 9.64
CA PRO A 38 -2.12 -9.39 9.81
C PRO A 38 -0.92 -8.75 10.52
N GLU A 39 -0.39 -9.47 11.50
CA GLU A 39 0.87 -9.18 12.18
C GLU A 39 1.82 -10.37 12.07
N GLU A 40 3.08 -10.08 11.83
CA GLU A 40 4.14 -11.07 11.67
C GLU A 40 5.02 -11.10 12.91
N SER A 41 5.31 -12.29 13.44
CA SER A 41 6.18 -12.44 14.60
C SER A 41 7.64 -12.16 14.26
N ALA A 42 8.28 -11.35 15.09
CA ALA A 42 9.68 -10.97 14.89
C ALA A 42 10.67 -12.15 15.03
N CYS A 43 10.27 -13.20 15.77
CA CYS A 43 11.14 -14.33 16.07
C CYS A 43 11.14 -15.44 15.02
N CYS A 44 10.05 -15.64 14.28
CA CYS A 44 9.92 -16.79 13.37
C CYS A 44 9.03 -16.55 12.15
N GLY A 45 8.59 -15.32 11.89
CA GLY A 45 7.82 -14.98 10.68
C GLY A 45 6.38 -15.51 10.64
N HIS A 46 5.90 -16.17 11.69
CA HIS A 46 4.51 -16.66 11.73
C HIS A 46 3.52 -15.49 11.81
N VAL A 47 2.36 -15.65 11.15
CA VAL A 47 1.36 -14.59 10.97
C VAL A 47 0.19 -14.78 11.93
N PHE A 48 -0.32 -13.67 12.48
CA PHE A 48 -1.41 -13.64 13.45
C PHE A 48 -2.37 -12.48 13.18
N CYS A 49 -3.60 -12.56 13.69
CA CYS A 49 -4.48 -11.40 13.80
C CYS A 49 -3.93 -10.44 14.86
N ARG A 50 -3.94 -9.13 14.57
CA ARG A 50 -3.65 -8.08 15.55
C ARG A 50 -4.51 -8.19 16.82
N GLY A 51 -5.78 -8.59 16.67
CA GLY A 51 -6.67 -8.85 17.81
C GLY A 51 -6.15 -10.00 18.69
N CYS A 52 -5.80 -11.13 18.08
CA CYS A 52 -5.27 -12.29 18.79
C CYS A 52 -3.94 -11.99 19.50
N VAL A 53 -3.03 -11.24 18.86
CA VAL A 53 -1.77 -10.81 19.49
C VAL A 53 -2.04 -9.95 20.73
N LYS A 54 -2.98 -8.99 20.64
CA LYS A 54 -3.35 -8.14 21.77
C LYS A 54 -3.90 -8.95 22.93
N THR A 55 -4.81 -9.89 22.68
CA THR A 55 -5.36 -10.78 23.71
C THR A 55 -4.24 -11.60 24.38
N LEU A 56 -3.36 -12.21 23.57
CA LEU A 56 -2.27 -13.04 24.08
C LEU A 56 -1.26 -12.24 24.94
N ARG A 57 -1.00 -10.98 24.59
CA ARG A 57 -0.16 -10.06 25.38
C ARG A 57 -0.85 -9.58 26.65
N GLY A 58 -2.15 -9.31 26.60
CA GLY A 58 -2.92 -8.83 27.75
C GLY A 58 -3.05 -9.85 28.87
N GLU A 59 -3.03 -11.15 28.54
CA GLU A 59 -3.18 -12.23 29.52
C GLU A 59 -1.86 -12.66 30.18
N ARG A 60 -0.69 -12.27 29.65
CA ARG A 60 0.61 -12.82 30.09
C ARG A 60 1.71 -11.76 30.11
N GLU A 61 2.22 -11.44 31.30
CA GLU A 61 3.42 -10.58 31.52
C GLU A 61 4.66 -11.04 30.74
N ARG A 62 4.72 -12.30 30.31
CA ARG A 62 5.79 -12.86 29.46
C ARG A 62 5.20 -13.66 28.31
N ALA A 63 4.47 -12.98 27.42
CA ALA A 63 3.96 -13.59 26.21
C ALA A 63 5.11 -14.25 25.43
N ARG A 64 4.90 -15.53 25.06
CA ARG A 64 5.80 -16.32 24.23
C ARG A 64 5.13 -16.58 22.89
N CYS A 65 5.92 -16.68 21.82
CA CYS A 65 5.40 -17.03 20.51
C CYS A 65 4.67 -18.39 20.57
N PRO A 66 3.41 -18.50 20.09
CA PRO A 66 2.68 -19.77 20.07
C PRO A 66 3.39 -20.89 19.28
N TYR A 67 4.19 -20.54 18.27
CA TYR A 67 4.88 -21.50 17.42
C TYR A 67 6.26 -21.89 17.97
N CYS A 68 7.19 -20.93 18.07
CA CYS A 68 8.58 -21.22 18.44
C CYS A 68 8.89 -21.06 19.94
N ARG A 69 7.93 -20.59 20.74
CA ARG A 69 8.06 -20.34 22.19
C ARG A 69 9.14 -19.32 22.59
N ALA A 70 9.68 -18.58 21.63
CA ALA A 70 10.60 -17.48 21.86
C ALA A 70 9.96 -16.38 22.72
N ALA A 71 10.79 -15.72 23.54
CA ALA A 71 10.44 -14.57 24.36
C ALA A 71 11.51 -13.47 24.15
N PRO A 72 11.11 -12.19 24.05
CA PRO A 72 9.73 -11.68 24.08
C PRO A 72 8.93 -12.03 22.81
N PHE A 73 7.59 -12.11 22.94
CA PHE A 73 6.70 -12.28 21.79
C PHE A 73 6.38 -10.94 21.10
N ASP A 74 7.34 -10.51 20.30
CA ASP A 74 7.22 -9.31 19.48
C ASP A 74 6.64 -9.62 18.09
N THR A 75 5.87 -8.66 17.60
CA THR A 75 5.16 -8.72 16.32
C THR A 75 5.20 -7.35 15.67
N HIS A 76 5.11 -7.32 14.34
CA HIS A 76 5.02 -6.10 13.56
C HIS A 76 3.93 -6.21 12.51
N ALA A 77 3.31 -5.08 12.18
CA ALA A 77 2.30 -5.04 11.12
C ALA A 77 2.97 -5.25 9.75
N SER A 78 2.49 -6.23 8.99
CA SER A 78 3.04 -6.52 7.67
C SER A 78 2.15 -5.96 6.57
N LYS A 79 2.59 -4.85 5.96
CA LYS A 79 1.89 -4.23 4.82
C LYS A 79 1.90 -5.13 3.58
N ALA A 80 2.95 -5.93 3.42
CA ALA A 80 3.07 -6.89 2.32
C ALA A 80 1.98 -7.96 2.44
N LEU A 81 1.86 -8.59 3.62
CA LEU A 81 0.79 -9.56 3.88
C LEU A 81 -0.60 -8.94 3.77
N ALA A 82 -0.78 -7.71 4.25
CA ALA A 82 -2.06 -7.01 4.11
C ALA A 82 -2.47 -6.79 2.65
N ARG A 83 -1.50 -6.52 1.75
CA ARG A 83 -1.77 -6.40 0.31
C ARG A 83 -2.01 -7.76 -0.34
N LEU A 84 -1.23 -8.76 0.04
CA LEU A 84 -1.37 -10.12 -0.48
C LEU A 84 -2.75 -10.72 -0.14
N LEU A 85 -3.25 -10.44 1.06
CA LEU A 85 -4.54 -10.93 1.54
C LEU A 85 -5.72 -10.03 1.13
N ALA A 86 -5.49 -8.87 0.49
CA ALA A 86 -6.51 -7.85 0.30
C ALA A 86 -7.76 -8.39 -0.41
N ASP A 87 -7.54 -9.16 -1.48
CA ASP A 87 -8.60 -9.69 -2.34
C ASP A 87 -9.11 -11.06 -1.89
N THR A 88 -8.42 -11.72 -0.93
CA THR A 88 -8.87 -12.99 -0.35
C THR A 88 -10.18 -12.76 0.38
N THR A 89 -11.19 -13.59 0.11
CA THR A 89 -12.49 -13.51 0.76
C THR A 89 -12.54 -14.36 2.02
N ALA A 90 -13.23 -13.87 3.04
CA ALA A 90 -13.43 -14.57 4.31
C ALA A 90 -14.87 -14.38 4.77
N ALA A 91 -15.46 -15.40 5.40
CA ALA A 91 -16.73 -15.23 6.07
C ALA A 91 -16.58 -14.31 7.29
N CYS A 92 -17.48 -13.35 7.44
CA CYS A 92 -17.56 -12.53 8.62
C CYS A 92 -18.00 -13.39 9.81
N GLY A 93 -17.17 -13.52 10.83
CA GLY A 93 -17.49 -14.34 12.02
C GLY A 93 -18.73 -13.89 12.80
N THR A 94 -19.27 -12.70 12.52
CA THR A 94 -20.48 -12.19 13.19
C THR A 94 -21.76 -12.40 12.38
N CYS A 95 -21.73 -12.13 11.07
CA CYS A 95 -22.93 -12.15 10.22
C CYS A 95 -22.91 -13.25 9.15
N GLY A 96 -21.79 -13.94 8.98
CA GLY A 96 -21.59 -14.97 7.96
C GLY A 96 -21.35 -14.44 6.54
N ALA A 97 -21.50 -13.14 6.28
CA ALA A 97 -21.29 -12.58 4.94
C ALA A 97 -19.85 -12.79 4.47
N VAL A 98 -19.69 -13.27 3.23
CA VAL A 98 -18.38 -13.41 2.59
C VAL A 98 -17.91 -12.04 2.10
N VAL A 99 -16.81 -11.55 2.65
CA VAL A 99 -16.27 -10.22 2.33
C VAL A 99 -14.78 -10.31 2.01
N ALA A 100 -14.31 -9.43 1.13
CA ALA A 100 -12.88 -9.27 0.89
C ALA A 100 -12.19 -8.86 2.19
N THR A 101 -11.01 -9.41 2.46
CA THR A 101 -10.28 -9.16 3.71
C THR A 101 -9.96 -7.67 3.86
N ALA A 102 -9.64 -6.97 2.76
CA ALA A 102 -9.44 -5.52 2.77
C ALA A 102 -10.68 -4.74 3.28
N ASP A 103 -11.88 -5.21 2.95
CA ASP A 103 -13.15 -4.57 3.30
C ASP A 103 -13.69 -5.01 4.65
N ARG A 104 -13.10 -6.03 5.29
CA ARG A 104 -13.62 -6.62 6.53
C ARG A 104 -13.75 -5.62 7.68
N LEU A 105 -12.89 -4.59 7.74
CA LEU A 105 -13.03 -3.51 8.72
C LEU A 105 -14.16 -2.54 8.36
N SER A 106 -14.33 -2.22 7.08
CA SER A 106 -15.44 -1.38 6.60
C SER A 106 -16.77 -2.09 6.83
N HIS A 107 -16.87 -3.33 6.38
CA HIS A 107 -18.02 -4.20 6.61
C HIS A 107 -18.40 -4.25 8.10
N ARG A 108 -17.44 -4.53 9.00
CA ARG A 108 -17.72 -4.55 10.45
C ARG A 108 -18.20 -3.22 11.02
N ARG A 109 -17.91 -2.10 10.36
CA ARG A 109 -18.29 -0.75 10.81
C ARG A 109 -19.62 -0.28 10.26
N SER A 110 -19.98 -0.66 9.02
CA SER A 110 -21.13 -0.09 8.33
C SER A 110 -22.14 -1.10 7.78
N ASP A 111 -21.71 -2.33 7.45
CA ASP A 111 -22.52 -3.24 6.61
C ASP A 111 -22.81 -4.59 7.27
N CYS A 112 -22.24 -4.84 8.45
CA CYS A 112 -22.33 -6.13 9.12
C CYS A 112 -23.66 -6.30 9.85
N ALA A 113 -24.62 -6.97 9.21
CA ALA A 113 -25.95 -7.23 9.78
C ALA A 113 -25.95 -7.96 11.15
N GLY A 114 -24.89 -8.73 11.44
CA GLY A 114 -24.71 -9.43 12.73
C GLY A 114 -23.94 -8.61 13.78
N GLY A 115 -23.29 -7.52 13.38
CA GLY A 115 -22.81 -6.52 14.32
C GLY A 115 -23.99 -5.62 14.58
N ALA A 116 -24.73 -5.85 15.67
CA ALA A 116 -25.96 -5.14 16.01
C ALA A 116 -25.90 -3.67 15.56
N ALA A 117 -26.55 -3.36 14.43
CA ALA A 117 -26.63 -2.03 13.82
C ALA A 117 -27.57 -1.11 14.62
N GLY A 118 -27.51 -1.21 15.95
CA GLY A 118 -28.36 -0.51 16.90
C GLY A 118 -27.76 -0.40 18.31
N ASP A 119 -26.66 -1.11 18.62
CA ASP A 119 -26.06 -1.13 19.96
C ASP A 119 -24.53 -0.89 19.93
N VAL A 120 -24.00 -0.17 18.94
CA VAL A 120 -22.58 0.25 18.97
C VAL A 120 -22.43 1.45 19.90
N ALA A 121 -22.65 1.19 21.18
CA ALA A 121 -22.24 2.02 22.28
C ALA A 121 -20.70 2.11 22.26
N VAL A 122 -20.16 3.25 21.84
CA VAL A 122 -18.72 3.50 21.96
C VAL A 122 -18.48 4.05 23.36
N LEU A 123 -17.87 3.24 24.22
CA LEU A 123 -17.48 3.64 25.57
C LEU A 123 -16.33 4.65 25.53
N CYS A 124 -16.32 5.58 26.47
CA CYS A 124 -15.19 6.47 26.67
C CYS A 124 -13.91 5.65 26.92
N PRO A 125 -12.77 5.97 26.27
CA PRO A 125 -11.49 5.30 26.50
C PRO A 125 -10.98 5.41 27.94
N ASN A 126 -11.41 6.40 28.71
CA ASN A 126 -11.05 6.53 30.12
C ASN A 126 -11.93 5.57 30.94
N PRO A 127 -11.36 4.54 31.60
CA PRO A 127 -12.14 3.52 32.31
C PRO A 127 -12.87 4.07 33.55
N ALA A 128 -12.47 5.24 34.06
CA ALA A 128 -13.18 5.92 35.14
C ALA A 128 -14.37 6.76 34.63
N CYS A 129 -14.52 6.91 33.31
CA CYS A 129 -15.60 7.68 32.70
C CYS A 129 -16.73 6.77 32.23
N ALA A 130 -17.94 7.02 32.73
CA ALA A 130 -19.13 6.25 32.38
C ALA A 130 -19.80 6.71 31.07
N PHE A 131 -19.18 7.62 30.31
CA PHE A 131 -19.76 8.12 29.08
C PHE A 131 -19.79 7.04 28.00
N VAL A 132 -20.94 6.97 27.32
CA VAL A 132 -21.21 6.07 26.21
C VAL A 132 -21.78 6.91 25.07
N ALA A 133 -21.09 6.94 23.93
CA ALA A 133 -21.64 7.50 22.72
C ALA A 133 -22.57 6.46 22.10
N ALA A 134 -23.87 6.67 22.23
CA ALA A 134 -24.92 5.97 21.51
C ALA A 134 -25.75 7.05 20.79
N ALA A 135 -25.80 6.99 19.46
CA ALA A 135 -26.62 7.90 18.66
C ALA A 135 -27.53 7.08 17.75
N ALA A 136 -28.70 7.66 17.42
CA ALA A 136 -29.64 7.04 16.49
C ALA A 136 -29.10 7.00 15.05
N ASP A 137 -28.03 7.75 14.77
CA ASP A 137 -27.27 7.68 13.52
C ASP A 137 -25.79 7.40 13.80
N ASP A 138 -25.20 6.49 13.01
CA ASP A 138 -23.80 6.06 13.18
C ASP A 138 -22.77 7.16 12.83
N ALA A 139 -23.15 8.16 12.03
CA ALA A 139 -22.30 9.28 11.66
C ALA A 139 -22.14 10.32 12.79
N ALA A 140 -23.06 10.37 13.74
CA ALA A 140 -23.04 11.27 14.89
C ALA A 140 -22.16 10.72 16.05
N ILE A 141 -21.95 9.41 16.13
CA ILE A 141 -21.18 8.76 17.21
C ILE A 141 -19.74 9.30 17.31
N PRO A 142 -18.95 9.41 16.21
CA PRO A 142 -17.59 9.96 16.28
C PRO A 142 -17.56 11.39 16.79
N THR A 143 -18.53 12.20 16.38
CA THR A 143 -18.63 13.62 16.78
C THR A 143 -18.98 13.75 18.25
N ALA A 144 -19.94 12.96 18.75
CA ALA A 144 -20.33 12.94 20.15
C ALA A 144 -19.19 12.46 21.06
N MET A 145 -18.45 11.42 20.65
CA MET A 145 -17.28 10.94 21.39
C MET A 145 -16.16 11.99 21.42
N LEU A 146 -15.88 12.64 20.29
CA LEU A 146 -14.84 13.67 20.21
C LEU A 146 -15.20 14.89 21.07
N ASP A 147 -16.45 15.37 21.01
CA ASP A 147 -16.91 16.48 21.84
C ASP A 147 -16.83 16.14 23.33
N HIS A 148 -17.22 14.92 23.72
CA HIS A 148 -17.06 14.44 25.10
C HIS A 148 -15.59 14.45 25.55
N LEU A 149 -14.69 13.87 24.75
CA LEU A 149 -13.25 13.83 25.06
C LEU A 149 -12.68 15.24 25.22
N LEU A 150 -13.08 16.17 24.36
CA LEU A 150 -12.59 17.54 24.39
C LEU A 150 -13.17 18.38 25.54
N ARG A 151 -14.35 18.04 26.06
CA ARG A 151 -14.98 18.78 27.18
C ARG A 151 -14.66 18.19 28.56
N VAL A 152 -14.62 16.86 28.67
CA VAL A 152 -14.50 16.16 29.95
C VAL A 152 -13.07 15.68 30.19
N HIS A 153 -12.35 15.30 29.13
CA HIS A 153 -11.01 14.71 29.21
C HIS A 153 -9.93 15.57 28.55
N THR A 154 -10.11 16.89 28.45
CA THR A 154 -9.19 17.79 27.75
C THR A 154 -7.75 17.66 28.26
N ALA A 155 -7.57 17.57 29.58
CA ALA A 155 -6.26 17.44 30.20
C ALA A 155 -5.60 16.10 29.82
N ASP A 156 -6.34 14.99 29.91
CA ASP A 156 -5.85 13.65 29.55
C ASP A 156 -5.46 13.59 28.06
N VAL A 157 -6.29 14.18 27.19
CA VAL A 157 -6.05 14.27 25.75
C VAL A 157 -4.77 15.05 25.45
N LEU A 158 -4.56 16.19 26.12
CA LEU A 158 -3.34 16.99 25.95
C LEU A 158 -2.09 16.22 26.40
N VAL A 159 -2.14 15.55 27.55
CA VAL A 159 -1.02 14.71 28.03
C VAL A 159 -0.68 13.60 27.04
N ALA A 160 -1.69 12.88 26.55
CA ALA A 160 -1.50 11.83 25.55
C ALA A 160 -0.94 12.38 24.23
N ALA A 161 -1.44 13.53 23.76
CA ALA A 161 -0.96 14.18 22.55
C ALA A 161 0.50 14.64 22.69
N THR A 162 0.88 15.23 23.82
CA THR A 162 2.27 15.62 24.10
C THR A 162 3.20 14.41 24.15
N ALA A 163 2.81 13.32 24.81
CA ALA A 163 3.61 12.09 24.86
C ALA A 163 3.88 11.51 23.45
N LEU A 164 2.87 11.51 22.57
CA LEU A 164 3.01 11.09 21.18
C LEU A 164 3.93 12.01 20.37
N TYR A 165 3.87 13.31 20.62
CA TYR A 165 4.71 14.29 19.93
C TYR A 165 6.17 14.20 20.37
N VAL A 166 6.41 14.03 21.67
CA VAL A 166 7.76 13.90 22.24
C VAL A 166 8.42 12.59 21.81
N SER A 167 7.68 11.47 21.81
CA SER A 167 8.21 10.18 21.33
C SER A 167 8.47 10.13 19.82
N ARG A 168 7.88 11.04 19.04
CA ARG A 168 8.17 11.20 17.60
C ARG A 168 9.33 12.13 17.30
N ARG A 169 9.90 12.84 18.27
CA ARG A 169 11.18 13.53 18.06
C ARG A 169 12.26 12.46 17.91
N VAL A 170 12.59 12.17 16.65
CA VAL A 170 13.85 11.55 16.27
C VAL A 170 14.94 12.35 17.00
N PRO A 171 15.82 11.73 17.80
CA PRO A 171 16.94 12.44 18.39
C PRO A 171 17.67 13.13 17.24
N ALA A 172 17.84 14.45 17.36
CA ALA A 172 18.54 15.23 16.35
C ALA A 172 19.84 14.50 16.03
N SER A 173 19.96 14.01 14.79
CA SER A 173 21.16 13.36 14.32
C SER A 173 22.32 14.30 14.61
N SER A 174 23.18 13.92 15.55
CA SER A 174 24.49 14.52 15.72
C SER A 174 25.25 14.27 14.42
N LYS A 175 25.09 15.18 13.46
CA LYS A 175 26.11 15.48 12.48
C LYS A 175 27.27 16.04 13.29
N ASP A 176 28.28 15.21 13.49
CA ASP A 176 29.70 15.57 13.61
C ASP A 176 30.43 14.27 13.93
N ALA A 177 30.84 13.56 12.87
CA ALA A 177 32.00 12.66 12.88
C ALA A 177 32.31 12.29 11.42
N ASP A 178 33.42 12.84 10.97
CA ASP A 178 34.10 12.57 9.72
C ASP A 178 34.40 11.07 9.53
N ALA A 179 34.23 10.57 8.31
CA ALA A 179 34.96 9.43 7.78
C ALA A 179 34.84 9.42 6.26
N ASP A 180 35.76 10.11 5.60
CA ASP A 180 36.20 9.75 4.26
C ASP A 180 36.75 8.32 4.32
N ALA A 181 36.08 7.41 3.63
CA ALA A 181 36.61 6.09 3.34
C ALA A 181 36.30 5.78 1.87
N ASP A 182 37.34 5.87 1.06
CA ASP A 182 37.41 5.35 -0.29
C ASP A 182 37.00 3.88 -0.30
N ALA A 183 35.99 3.55 -1.11
CA ALA A 183 35.56 2.18 -1.39
C ALA A 183 35.25 2.06 -2.88
N ASP A 184 36.32 2.10 -3.68
CA ASP A 184 36.34 1.51 -5.02
C ASP A 184 36.79 0.05 -4.87
N ALA A 185 35.85 -0.86 -4.63
CA ALA A 185 36.04 -2.29 -4.84
C ALA A 185 34.67 -3.00 -5.00
N ASP A 186 34.57 -3.77 -6.09
CA ASP A 186 33.61 -4.84 -6.36
C ASP A 186 32.17 -4.42 -6.77
N ALA A 187 32.02 -4.10 -8.05
CA ALA A 187 30.76 -3.67 -8.68
C ALA A 187 29.84 -4.81 -9.17
N ASP A 188 30.27 -6.08 -9.20
CA ASP A 188 29.56 -7.08 -10.02
C ASP A 188 28.89 -8.25 -9.27
N ALA A 189 28.97 -8.34 -7.93
CA ALA A 189 28.40 -9.48 -7.18
C ALA A 189 27.15 -9.17 -6.34
N ASP A 190 26.76 -7.90 -6.17
CA ASP A 190 25.76 -7.49 -5.16
C ASP A 190 24.40 -7.02 -5.74
N ALA A 191 24.20 -7.17 -7.06
CA ALA A 191 23.00 -6.70 -7.76
C ALA A 191 21.71 -7.44 -7.33
N ALA A 192 21.82 -8.70 -6.90
CA ALA A 192 20.66 -9.51 -6.50
C ALA A 192 20.20 -9.22 -5.05
N ALA A 193 21.13 -8.97 -4.12
CA ALA A 193 20.81 -8.62 -2.73
C ALA A 193 20.39 -7.15 -2.57
N ALA A 194 20.91 -6.24 -3.40
CA ALA A 194 20.49 -4.84 -3.47
C ALA A 194 19.05 -4.64 -3.97
N ALA A 195 18.38 -5.68 -4.47
CA ALA A 195 16.96 -5.67 -4.78
C ALA A 195 16.05 -5.69 -3.53
N ALA A 196 16.57 -6.06 -2.36
CA ALA A 196 15.74 -6.35 -1.18
C ALA A 196 15.27 -5.13 -0.38
N ASP A 197 15.97 -3.99 -0.44
CA ASP A 197 15.54 -2.75 0.25
C ASP A 197 15.04 -1.69 -0.75
N PRO A 198 13.72 -1.51 -0.87
CA PRO A 198 13.12 -0.47 -1.71
C PRO A 198 13.52 0.95 -1.29
N CYS A 199 13.95 1.15 -0.04
CA CYS A 199 14.28 2.46 0.52
C CYS A 199 15.76 2.83 0.40
N ARG A 200 16.64 1.91 -0.03
CA ARG A 200 18.07 2.19 -0.19
C ARG A 200 18.28 3.34 -1.20
N PRO A 201 19.18 4.31 -0.91
CA PRO A 201 19.55 5.32 -1.90
C PRO A 201 20.11 4.70 -3.17
N ARG A 202 19.76 5.25 -4.33
CA ARG A 202 20.19 4.75 -5.65
C ARG A 202 20.70 5.89 -6.51
N ARG A 203 21.63 5.64 -7.42
CA ARG A 203 22.10 6.65 -8.37
C ARG A 203 21.14 6.71 -9.56
N ASN A 204 20.80 7.92 -10.00
CA ASN A 204 20.01 8.13 -11.22
C ASN A 204 20.92 8.17 -12.47
N ALA A 205 20.34 8.35 -13.66
CA ALA A 205 21.09 8.37 -14.93
C ALA A 205 22.19 9.45 -15.02
N LYS A 206 22.15 10.48 -14.17
CA LYS A 206 23.20 11.50 -14.05
C LYS A 206 24.23 11.19 -12.96
N GLY A 207 24.18 10.01 -12.34
CA GLY A 207 25.06 9.61 -11.25
C GLY A 207 24.71 10.23 -9.89
N ASN A 208 23.66 11.06 -9.79
CA ASN A 208 23.27 11.70 -8.53
C ASN A 208 22.60 10.69 -7.59
N VAL A 209 22.95 10.73 -6.31
CA VAL A 209 22.32 9.89 -5.28
C VAL A 209 20.89 10.39 -5.04
N ALA A 210 19.92 9.55 -5.34
CA ALA A 210 18.50 9.78 -5.11
C ALA A 210 17.97 8.92 -3.96
N ARG A 211 17.04 9.47 -3.18
CA ARG A 211 16.43 8.83 -2.01
C ARG A 211 14.92 8.74 -2.18
N LEU A 212 14.32 7.65 -1.70
CA LEU A 212 12.87 7.47 -1.73
C LEU A 212 12.20 8.47 -0.77
N GLY A 213 11.33 9.34 -1.30
CA GLY A 213 10.52 10.28 -0.52
C GLY A 213 9.18 9.69 -0.06
N GLU A 214 8.43 10.45 0.72
CA GLU A 214 7.12 10.04 1.27
C GLU A 214 6.07 9.74 0.19
N THR A 215 6.22 10.35 -0.99
CA THR A 215 5.37 10.09 -2.17
C THR A 215 5.67 8.74 -2.84
N GLY A 216 6.68 8.00 -2.37
CA GLY A 216 7.14 6.76 -2.98
C GLY A 216 7.91 6.95 -4.29
N ARG A 217 8.46 8.15 -4.52
CA ARG A 217 9.37 8.49 -5.64
C ARG A 217 10.79 8.76 -5.18
N PHE A 218 11.77 8.58 -6.06
CA PHE A 218 13.17 8.93 -5.81
C PHE A 218 13.44 10.42 -6.02
N TYR A 219 14.22 11.07 -5.16
CA TYR A 219 14.59 12.49 -5.30
C TYR A 219 16.08 12.69 -5.04
N CYS A 220 16.77 13.46 -5.90
CA CYS A 220 18.22 13.68 -5.80
C CYS A 220 18.63 15.03 -5.20
N SER A 221 17.68 15.89 -4.83
CA SER A 221 17.92 17.23 -4.27
C SER A 221 18.68 18.20 -5.17
N GLN A 222 18.94 17.84 -6.42
CA GLN A 222 19.63 18.70 -7.38
C GLN A 222 18.71 19.80 -7.94
N PRO A 223 19.26 20.94 -8.40
CA PRO A 223 18.51 21.96 -9.10
C PRO A 223 17.78 21.39 -10.33
N LEU A 224 16.52 21.77 -10.48
CA LEU A 224 15.72 21.50 -11.67
C LEU A 224 16.08 22.50 -12.78
N PRO A 225 15.83 22.14 -14.06
CA PRO A 225 16.06 23.08 -15.15
C PRO A 225 15.20 24.36 -14.97
N PRO A 226 15.63 25.51 -15.52
CA PRO A 226 14.97 26.80 -15.33
C PRO A 226 13.48 26.82 -15.72
N SER A 227 13.05 25.90 -16.57
CA SER A 227 11.66 25.69 -16.97
C SER A 227 10.70 25.41 -15.81
N HIS A 228 11.20 24.88 -14.69
CA HIS A 228 10.39 24.64 -13.48
C HIS A 228 10.31 25.88 -12.59
N SER A 229 11.41 26.64 -12.48
CA SER A 229 11.44 27.89 -11.71
C SER A 229 10.50 28.95 -12.31
N ALA A 230 10.38 28.97 -13.64
CA ALA A 230 9.52 29.91 -14.35
C ALA A 230 8.01 29.71 -14.12
N ARG A 231 7.59 28.50 -13.70
CA ARG A 231 6.16 28.16 -13.50
C ARG A 231 5.68 28.36 -12.06
N ASN A 232 6.56 28.82 -11.16
CA ASN A 232 6.27 29.02 -9.74
C ASN A 232 5.59 27.81 -9.05
N CYS A 233 5.83 26.60 -9.57
CA CYS A 233 5.16 25.37 -9.17
C CYS A 233 5.98 24.53 -8.18
N CYS A 234 7.26 24.88 -8.00
CA CYS A 234 8.18 24.22 -7.09
C CYS A 234 9.29 25.20 -6.67
N ASN A 235 10.10 24.82 -5.68
CA ASN A 235 11.25 25.60 -5.22
C ASN A 235 12.48 25.54 -6.15
N GLY A 236 12.35 24.91 -7.33
CA GLY A 236 13.44 24.76 -8.28
C GLY A 236 14.42 23.62 -7.96
N PHE A 237 14.12 22.74 -6.99
CA PHE A 237 14.95 21.58 -6.65
C PHE A 237 14.17 20.27 -6.77
N CYS A 238 14.87 19.16 -6.97
CA CYS A 238 14.28 17.84 -7.00
C CYS A 238 14.06 17.29 -5.58
N GLY A 239 12.85 17.39 -5.00
CA GLY A 239 12.66 16.99 -3.61
C GLY A 239 11.20 16.80 -3.16
N PRO A 240 10.93 15.97 -2.15
CA PRO A 240 9.56 15.58 -1.78
C PRO A 240 8.71 16.70 -1.16
N THR A 241 9.32 17.76 -0.63
CA THR A 241 8.61 18.80 0.15
C THR A 241 8.03 19.92 -0.70
N ASN A 242 8.71 20.32 -1.78
CA ASN A 242 8.23 21.37 -2.69
C ASN A 242 8.93 21.30 -4.06
N GLY A 243 9.40 20.11 -4.45
CA GLY A 243 10.24 19.89 -5.61
C GLY A 243 9.64 18.87 -6.56
N HIS A 244 9.62 19.16 -7.86
CA HIS A 244 9.24 18.13 -8.82
C HIS A 244 10.28 17.02 -8.87
N ASN A 245 9.84 15.85 -9.30
CA ASN A 245 10.74 14.76 -9.61
C ASN A 245 11.53 15.10 -10.88
N CYS A 246 12.87 15.17 -10.83
CA CYS A 246 13.65 15.47 -12.02
C CYS A 246 13.58 14.28 -12.99
N HIS A 247 13.84 14.55 -14.28
CA HIS A 247 13.79 13.54 -15.34
C HIS A 247 14.55 12.25 -15.00
N ASP A 248 15.75 12.39 -14.47
CA ASP A 248 16.63 11.25 -14.19
C ASP A 248 16.14 10.42 -13.00
N CYS A 249 15.61 11.09 -11.96
CA CYS A 249 14.97 10.40 -10.84
C CYS A 249 13.67 9.70 -11.25
N ARG A 250 12.98 10.23 -12.25
CA ARG A 250 11.76 9.64 -12.78
C ARG A 250 12.05 8.39 -13.59
N ALA A 251 13.12 8.40 -14.38
CA ALA A 251 13.61 7.21 -15.05
C ALA A 251 14.01 6.13 -14.03
N LEU A 252 14.66 6.53 -12.94
CA LEU A 252 14.97 5.63 -11.83
C LEU A 252 13.71 5.06 -11.17
N ASP A 253 12.66 5.86 -10.96
CA ASP A 253 11.37 5.39 -10.44
C ASP A 253 10.79 4.26 -11.30
N LEU A 254 10.83 4.39 -12.62
CA LEU A 254 10.33 3.38 -13.55
C LEU A 254 11.17 2.10 -13.50
N ALA A 255 12.51 2.25 -13.56
CA ALA A 255 13.44 1.13 -13.52
C ALA A 255 13.33 0.31 -12.22
N VAL A 256 13.17 0.99 -11.08
CA VAL A 256 13.07 0.32 -9.77
C VAL A 256 11.71 -0.35 -9.59
N LYS A 257 10.61 0.28 -10.05
CA LYS A 257 9.27 -0.24 -9.84
C LYS A 257 8.87 -1.31 -10.86
N ARG A 258 9.63 -1.48 -11.95
CA ARG A 258 9.34 -2.46 -13.02
C ARG A 258 7.88 -2.37 -13.47
N LEU A 259 7.41 -1.14 -13.71
CA LEU A 259 6.04 -0.93 -14.17
C LEU A 259 5.89 -1.51 -15.58
N PRO A 260 4.73 -2.09 -15.93
CA PRO A 260 4.50 -2.59 -17.29
C PRO A 260 4.65 -1.48 -18.33
N ALA A 261 4.91 -1.87 -19.58
CA ALA A 261 4.86 -0.95 -20.71
C ALA A 261 3.58 -0.10 -20.69
N ALA A 262 3.70 1.16 -21.12
CA ALA A 262 2.63 2.17 -21.10
C ALA A 262 2.17 2.67 -19.71
N PHE A 263 2.86 2.29 -18.63
CA PHE A 263 2.68 2.90 -17.31
C PHE A 263 3.79 3.90 -16.98
N VAL A 264 3.39 5.01 -16.36
CA VAL A 264 4.31 5.97 -15.74
C VAL A 264 3.84 6.31 -14.34
N LEU A 265 4.65 6.98 -13.52
CA LEU A 265 4.18 7.58 -12.28
C LEU A 265 3.69 9.01 -12.52
N ASN A 266 2.52 9.34 -11.96
CA ASN A 266 1.99 10.70 -11.98
C ASN A 266 2.64 11.58 -10.91
N ASP A 267 2.26 12.87 -10.87
CA ASP A 267 2.83 13.84 -9.91
C ASP A 267 2.42 13.63 -8.44
N SER A 268 1.68 12.57 -8.12
CA SER A 268 1.48 12.10 -6.74
C SER A 268 2.10 10.74 -6.43
N GLY A 269 2.85 10.14 -7.38
CA GLY A 269 3.57 8.88 -7.17
C GLY A 269 2.74 7.63 -7.44
N PHE A 270 1.55 7.80 -8.01
CA PHE A 270 0.70 6.70 -8.42
C PHE A 270 1.00 6.29 -9.84
N ALA A 271 0.98 4.99 -10.10
CA ALA A 271 1.02 4.47 -11.45
C ALA A 271 -0.20 4.99 -12.23
N CYS A 272 0.05 5.49 -13.42
CA CYS A 272 -0.95 5.90 -14.37
C CYS A 272 -0.62 5.32 -15.74
N ARG A 273 -1.67 4.89 -16.43
CA ARG A 273 -1.60 4.30 -17.76
C ARG A 273 -1.84 5.39 -18.81
N ILE A 274 -1.13 5.32 -19.93
CA ILE A 274 -1.44 6.12 -21.11
C ILE A 274 -2.75 5.64 -21.75
N ASP A 275 -3.63 6.54 -22.15
CA ASP A 275 -4.81 6.17 -22.95
C ASP A 275 -4.36 5.85 -24.38
N PRO A 276 -4.49 4.58 -24.82
CA PRO A 276 -4.04 4.16 -26.15
C PRO A 276 -4.80 4.85 -27.29
N ARG A 277 -5.94 5.48 -26.99
CA ARG A 277 -6.79 6.18 -27.98
C ARG A 277 -6.49 7.67 -28.02
N SER A 278 -5.68 8.18 -27.10
CA SER A 278 -5.41 9.61 -27.00
C SER A 278 -4.27 10.01 -27.92
N GLU A 279 -4.56 10.86 -28.91
CA GLU A 279 -3.54 11.52 -29.73
C GLU A 279 -2.60 12.43 -28.92
N ASN A 280 -3.04 12.83 -27.72
CA ASN A 280 -2.32 13.75 -26.84
C ASN A 280 -1.58 13.04 -25.69
N ASN A 281 -1.49 11.70 -25.70
CA ASN A 281 -0.85 10.91 -24.65
C ASN A 281 -1.41 11.23 -23.25
N LEU A 282 -2.73 11.28 -23.11
CA LEU A 282 -3.39 11.51 -21.82
C LEU A 282 -3.14 10.33 -20.86
N TYR A 283 -2.78 10.63 -19.61
CA TYR A 283 -2.52 9.63 -18.57
C TYR A 283 -3.66 9.54 -17.55
N TYR A 284 -3.93 8.35 -17.04
CA TYR A 284 -5.01 8.08 -16.08
C TYR A 284 -4.58 7.11 -15.00
N CYS A 285 -4.84 7.42 -13.72
CA CYS A 285 -4.43 6.57 -12.58
C CYS A 285 -5.54 5.68 -12.02
N GLY A 286 -6.77 5.77 -12.54
CA GLY A 286 -7.93 5.00 -12.07
C GLY A 286 -8.47 5.41 -10.70
N ARG A 287 -7.87 6.40 -10.03
CA ARG A 287 -8.27 6.81 -8.67
C ARG A 287 -9.41 7.83 -8.70
N LYS A 288 -10.24 7.83 -7.66
CA LYS A 288 -11.31 8.82 -7.46
C LYS A 288 -10.73 10.23 -7.42
N ILE A 289 -11.32 11.18 -8.16
CA ILE A 289 -10.76 12.53 -8.32
C ILE A 289 -10.90 13.36 -7.05
N SER A 290 -12.02 13.22 -6.36
CA SER A 290 -12.25 13.79 -5.05
C SER A 290 -13.21 12.89 -4.27
N TRP A 291 -13.23 13.02 -2.94
CA TRP A 291 -14.14 12.26 -2.09
C TRP A 291 -15.62 12.53 -2.42
N ALA A 292 -15.94 13.77 -2.83
CA ALA A 292 -17.28 14.23 -3.19
C ALA A 292 -17.69 13.93 -4.64
N SER A 293 -16.74 13.69 -5.55
CA SER A 293 -17.05 13.41 -6.95
C SER A 293 -17.29 11.92 -7.16
N PRO A 294 -18.34 11.51 -7.89
CA PRO A 294 -18.51 10.10 -8.28
C PRO A 294 -17.47 9.68 -9.35
N ASN A 295 -16.70 10.61 -9.90
CA ASN A 295 -15.85 10.38 -11.05
C ASN A 295 -14.47 9.84 -10.64
N TYR A 296 -13.99 8.91 -11.46
CA TYR A 296 -12.64 8.35 -11.39
C TYR A 296 -11.76 8.99 -12.46
N CYS A 297 -10.46 9.06 -12.20
CA CYS A 297 -9.45 9.44 -13.17
C CYS A 297 -9.31 8.30 -14.20
N SER A 298 -10.18 8.28 -15.20
CA SER A 298 -10.20 7.27 -16.26
C SER A 298 -10.56 7.88 -17.61
N TYR A 299 -10.15 7.20 -18.67
CA TYR A 299 -10.53 7.59 -20.03
C TYR A 299 -12.05 7.43 -20.27
N GLU A 300 -12.69 6.48 -19.57
CA GLU A 300 -14.11 6.14 -19.73
C GLU A 300 -14.99 7.26 -19.19
N SER A 301 -14.58 7.86 -18.07
CA SER A 301 -15.27 8.98 -17.48
C SER A 301 -14.94 10.30 -18.18
N GLY A 302 -13.83 10.35 -18.93
CA GLY A 302 -13.29 11.57 -19.53
C GLY A 302 -12.63 12.52 -18.53
N TYR A 303 -12.52 12.14 -17.25
CA TYR A 303 -11.96 13.00 -16.22
C TYR A 303 -10.52 12.62 -15.85
N GLN A 304 -9.67 13.61 -15.63
CA GLN A 304 -8.30 13.46 -15.12
C GLN A 304 -8.15 14.13 -13.75
N CYS A 305 -7.46 13.46 -12.82
CA CYS A 305 -7.03 14.12 -11.59
C CYS A 305 -5.89 15.11 -11.88
N ASN A 306 -5.71 16.11 -11.01
CA ASN A 306 -4.68 17.14 -11.20
C ASN A 306 -3.28 16.56 -11.41
N ALA A 307 -2.93 15.49 -10.69
CA ALA A 307 -1.63 14.82 -10.83
C ALA A 307 -1.43 14.19 -12.22
N CYS A 308 -2.46 13.55 -12.77
CA CYS A 308 -2.43 12.97 -14.11
C CYS A 308 -2.51 14.03 -15.21
N ASN A 309 -3.26 15.10 -15.01
CA ASN A 309 -3.32 16.24 -15.93
C ASN A 309 -1.95 16.92 -16.04
N PHE A 310 -1.28 17.16 -14.90
CA PHE A 310 0.09 17.71 -14.89
C PHE A 310 1.05 16.80 -15.66
N THR A 311 0.93 15.49 -15.43
CA THR A 311 1.71 14.45 -16.12
C THR A 311 1.47 14.44 -17.64
N SER A 312 0.24 14.67 -18.08
CA SER A 312 -0.14 14.69 -19.52
C SER A 312 0.35 15.95 -20.26
N ASN A 313 0.64 17.01 -19.51
CA ASN A 313 1.14 18.28 -20.05
C ASN A 313 2.65 18.44 -19.90
N GLU A 314 3.35 17.44 -19.34
CA GLU A 314 4.81 17.42 -19.28
C GLU A 314 5.39 17.16 -20.69
N PRO A 315 6.12 18.13 -21.28
CA PRO A 315 6.61 18.01 -22.67
C PRO A 315 7.49 16.78 -22.89
N ILE A 316 8.19 16.35 -21.84
CA ILE A 316 9.20 15.29 -21.92
C ILE A 316 8.54 13.91 -22.03
N LEU A 317 7.36 13.70 -21.41
CA LEU A 317 6.60 12.46 -21.59
C LEU A 317 5.88 12.35 -22.94
N ARG A 318 5.78 13.46 -23.67
CA ARG A 318 5.31 13.44 -25.05
C ARG A 318 6.42 13.06 -26.03
N SER A 319 7.68 13.10 -25.59
CA SER A 319 8.80 12.69 -26.44
C SER A 319 8.86 11.16 -26.50
N GLN A 320 8.78 10.62 -27.72
CA GLN A 320 8.80 9.19 -28.00
C GLN A 320 10.05 8.49 -27.44
N SER A 321 11.12 9.22 -27.09
CA SER A 321 12.36 8.60 -26.61
C SER A 321 12.19 7.89 -25.26
N LEU A 322 11.38 8.41 -24.34
CA LEU A 322 11.16 7.74 -23.05
C LEU A 322 10.32 6.47 -23.23
N VAL A 323 9.31 6.53 -24.11
CA VAL A 323 8.48 5.37 -24.48
C VAL A 323 9.33 4.31 -25.19
N ASN A 324 10.25 4.72 -26.06
CA ASN A 324 11.15 3.80 -26.76
C ASN A 324 12.18 3.18 -25.80
N THR A 325 12.71 3.93 -24.83
CA THR A 325 13.59 3.36 -23.78
C THR A 325 12.85 2.34 -22.92
N ILE A 326 11.57 2.59 -22.57
CA ILE A 326 10.73 1.63 -21.86
C ILE A 326 10.48 0.37 -22.72
N ASN A 327 10.11 0.55 -24.00
CA ASN A 327 9.83 -0.56 -24.91
C ASN A 327 11.08 -1.40 -25.26
N ASN A 328 12.28 -0.80 -25.25
CA ASN A 328 13.53 -1.50 -25.52
C ASN A 328 13.99 -2.34 -24.31
N GLN A 329 13.71 -1.89 -23.08
CA GLN A 329 14.01 -2.66 -21.86
C GLN A 329 13.25 -4.00 -21.80
N ASP A 330 11.98 -4.02 -22.23
CA ASP A 330 11.20 -5.26 -22.29
C ASP A 330 11.72 -6.23 -23.37
N ARG A 331 12.39 -5.72 -24.41
CA ARG A 331 12.95 -6.54 -25.48
C ARG A 331 14.26 -7.22 -25.04
N GLU A 332 15.15 -6.47 -24.39
CA GLU A 332 16.42 -7.03 -23.87
C GLU A 332 16.20 -8.08 -22.78
N LEU A 333 15.19 -7.90 -21.91
CA LEU A 333 14.83 -8.91 -20.92
C LEU A 333 14.29 -10.19 -21.57
N ASN A 334 13.42 -10.09 -22.58
CA ASN A 334 12.88 -11.26 -23.29
C ASN A 334 13.93 -11.96 -24.17
N ASP A 335 14.89 -11.22 -24.72
CA ASP A 335 15.97 -11.81 -25.52
C ASP A 335 16.96 -12.58 -24.61
N SER A 336 17.18 -12.14 -23.36
CA SER A 336 18.04 -12.85 -22.39
C SER A 336 17.49 -14.18 -21.86
N GLU A 337 16.17 -14.43 -21.96
CA GLU A 337 15.56 -15.68 -21.49
C GLU A 337 15.59 -16.81 -22.55
N ASN A 338 15.91 -16.51 -23.82
CA ASN A 338 15.89 -17.50 -24.90
C ASN A 338 17.25 -18.16 -25.18
N ASP A 339 18.37 -17.56 -24.74
CA ASP A 339 19.72 -18.06 -25.06
C ASP A 339 20.20 -19.22 -24.14
N ASP A 340 19.51 -19.53 -23.04
CA ASP A 340 19.93 -20.58 -22.11
C ASP A 340 19.40 -21.99 -22.45
N SER A 341 18.63 -22.15 -23.53
CA SER A 341 17.97 -23.42 -23.86
C SER A 341 18.78 -24.39 -24.73
N ASP A 342 19.93 -23.96 -25.29
CA ASP A 342 20.71 -24.76 -26.25
C ASP A 342 22.02 -25.39 -25.70
N ALA A 343 22.34 -25.22 -24.41
CA ALA A 343 23.63 -25.66 -23.85
C ALA A 343 23.62 -27.05 -23.16
N ALA A 344 22.51 -27.80 -23.17
CA ALA A 344 22.38 -29.08 -22.44
C ALA A 344 22.43 -30.35 -23.31
N GLY A 345 23.11 -30.31 -24.46
CA GLY A 345 23.12 -31.40 -25.43
C GLY A 345 24.52 -31.82 -25.90
N PHE A 346 25.42 -32.21 -25.00
CA PHE A 346 26.60 -33.03 -25.29
C PHE A 346 27.00 -33.90 -24.10
#